data_AF-A0A075JWV5-F1
#
_entry.id   AF-A0A075JWV5-F1
#
_cell.length_a   1.000
_cell.length_b   1.000
_cell.length_c   1.000
_cell.angle_alpha   90.00
_cell.angle_beta   90.00
_cell.angle_gamma   90.00
#
_symmetry.space_group_name_H-M   'P 1'
#
loop_
_entity.id
_entity.type
_entity.pdbx_description
1 polymer ?
#
loop_
_entity_poly.entity_id
_entity_poly.type
_entity_poly.pdbx_seq_one_letter_code
_entity_poly.pdbx_strand_id
1 'polypeptide(L)'
;MKVFKRLCLLAALFLPMSVLGGGLDLLGGVKVEDPHDNLERIRASRHLVTMAVMKNDRAHAVDIPTELVPFMSATEIPVYINKADLEETGRQDYVLVVGAEDSEDKILRVISRDASGTLKLVLSRSDVLMCDGCGGMDEGSSIGLGKGTIEIRNIQGSASGGIDVTCLFRYSKTSRLWLLVDQATFLWSTDVPQGESQTSVQHKTAKDFGAVSLAGPKLFEHCF
;
A
#
# COMPACT_ATOMS: atom_id res chain seq x y z
N MET A 1 -15.15 -1.69 24.88
CA MET A 1 -15.75 -1.66 23.52
C MET A 1 -16.50 -0.35 23.30
N LYS A 2 -15.80 0.68 22.84
CA LYS A 2 -16.38 1.93 22.33
C LYS A 2 -15.23 2.69 21.67
N VAL A 3 -15.54 3.33 20.55
CA VAL A 3 -14.73 4.24 19.72
C VAL A 3 -14.32 3.59 18.41
N PHE A 4 -15.20 3.68 17.40
CA PHE A 4 -14.86 3.92 15.99
C PHE A 4 -16.15 4.34 15.29
N LYS A 5 -16.40 5.65 15.28
CA LYS A 5 -17.49 6.28 14.52
C LYS A 5 -17.15 7.73 14.23
N ARG A 6 -16.03 7.96 13.56
CA ARG A 6 -15.65 9.25 12.98
C ARG A 6 -14.70 9.03 11.80
N LEU A 7 -15.27 8.76 10.63
CA LEU A 7 -14.72 9.23 9.34
C LEU A 7 -15.78 8.96 8.26
N CYS A 8 -16.71 9.90 8.14
CA CYS A 8 -17.64 9.99 7.01
C CYS A 8 -18.30 11.36 7.14
N LEU A 9 -17.54 12.44 6.89
CA LEU A 9 -18.09 13.76 6.61
C LEU A 9 -16.96 14.69 6.15
N LEU A 10 -16.66 14.69 4.85
CA LEU A 10 -15.99 15.81 4.18
C LEU A 10 -16.27 15.70 2.67
N ALA A 11 -17.55 15.84 2.33
CA ALA A 11 -18.01 16.06 0.98
C ALA A 11 -19.19 17.05 1.03
N ALA A 12 -18.88 18.34 1.19
CA ALA A 12 -19.79 19.44 0.88
C ALA A 12 -19.04 20.77 0.97
N LEU A 13 -18.81 21.41 -0.18
CA LEU A 13 -19.11 22.82 -0.48
C LEU A 13 -18.24 23.29 -1.65
N PHE A 14 -18.72 23.05 -2.88
CA PHE A 14 -18.37 23.89 -4.02
C PHE A 14 -19.68 24.27 -4.71
N LEU A 15 -20.07 25.54 -4.56
CA LEU A 15 -21.11 26.19 -5.34
C LEU A 15 -20.49 26.70 -6.65
N PRO A 16 -21.15 26.58 -7.82
CA PRO A 16 -20.64 27.14 -9.05
C PRO A 16 -20.95 28.64 -9.10
N MET A 17 -19.93 29.49 -9.11
CA MET A 17 -20.07 30.84 -9.63
C MET A 17 -19.89 30.80 -11.14
N SER A 18 -20.98 31.09 -11.84
CA SER A 18 -21.01 31.35 -13.28
C SER A 18 -20.12 32.56 -13.61
N VAL A 19 -19.08 32.36 -14.41
CA VAL A 19 -18.35 33.45 -15.08
C VAL A 19 -18.57 33.33 -16.57
N LEU A 20 -19.23 34.36 -17.10
CA LEU A 20 -19.42 34.64 -18.52
C LEU A 20 -18.09 35.04 -19.17
N GLY A 21 -17.79 34.39 -20.30
CA GLY A 21 -17.35 35.05 -21.54
C GLY A 21 -15.88 35.49 -21.65
N GLY A 22 -15.24 35.03 -22.73
CA GLY A 22 -14.04 35.65 -23.28
C GLY A 22 -13.09 34.64 -23.91
N GLY A 23 -13.26 34.38 -25.20
CA GLY A 23 -12.37 33.52 -25.96
C GLY A 23 -10.97 34.10 -26.09
N LEU A 24 -9.99 33.20 -26.21
CA LEU A 24 -8.82 33.37 -27.07
C LEU A 24 -8.22 31.98 -27.30
N ASP A 25 -8.42 31.46 -28.51
CA ASP A 25 -7.59 30.40 -29.06
C ASP A 25 -6.14 30.90 -29.10
N LEU A 26 -5.23 30.20 -28.43
CA LEU A 26 -3.81 30.14 -28.81
C LEU A 26 -3.05 29.15 -27.92
N LEU A 27 -2.34 28.24 -28.61
CA LEU A 27 -1.18 27.44 -28.19
C LEU A 27 -1.42 26.01 -27.70
N GLY A 28 -0.91 25.08 -28.53
CA GLY A 28 -0.32 23.83 -28.09
C GLY A 28 -1.31 22.69 -27.91
N GLY A 29 -1.37 21.78 -28.89
CA GLY A 29 -1.98 20.47 -28.69
C GLY A 29 -1.28 19.75 -27.54
N VAL A 30 -1.84 19.86 -26.33
CA VAL A 30 -1.50 18.99 -25.21
C VAL A 30 -1.96 17.61 -25.64
N LYS A 31 -1.00 16.75 -25.98
CA LYS A 31 -1.24 15.34 -26.21
C LYS A 31 -1.73 14.79 -24.86
N VAL A 32 -3.03 14.57 -24.75
CA VAL A 32 -3.63 13.85 -23.61
C VAL A 32 -3.08 12.43 -23.71
N GLU A 33 -1.98 12.16 -23.00
CA GLU A 33 -1.41 10.83 -22.90
C GLU A 33 -2.41 9.94 -22.14
N ASP A 34 -2.60 8.72 -22.65
CA ASP A 34 -3.48 7.72 -22.05
C ASP A 34 -3.06 7.49 -20.59
N PRO A 35 -3.96 7.65 -19.60
CA PRO A 35 -3.64 7.45 -18.19
C PRO A 35 -3.12 6.03 -17.88
N HIS A 36 -3.43 5.02 -18.70
CA HIS A 36 -2.82 3.69 -18.58
C HIS A 36 -1.32 3.69 -18.92
N ASP A 37 -0.89 4.50 -19.89
CA ASP A 37 0.50 4.56 -20.37
C ASP A 37 1.41 5.33 -19.39
N ASN A 38 0.84 6.28 -18.64
CA ASN A 38 1.56 7.04 -17.62
C ASN A 38 1.82 6.21 -16.34
N LEU A 39 0.87 5.35 -15.95
CA LEU A 39 1.04 4.41 -14.84
C LEU A 39 2.18 3.41 -15.11
N GLU A 40 2.29 2.91 -16.34
CA GLU A 40 3.36 1.97 -16.73
C GLU A 40 4.73 2.67 -16.84
N ARG A 41 4.80 3.94 -17.29
CA ARG A 41 6.06 4.70 -17.32
C ARG A 41 6.56 5.08 -15.92
N ILE A 42 5.66 5.38 -14.98
CA ILE A 42 6.02 5.63 -13.57
C ILE A 42 6.47 4.32 -12.89
N ARG A 43 5.85 3.19 -13.21
CA ARG A 43 6.29 1.85 -12.78
C ARG A 43 7.68 1.49 -13.33
N ALA A 44 7.98 1.85 -14.57
CA ALA A 44 9.24 1.50 -15.24
C ALA A 44 10.50 2.22 -14.66
N SER A 45 10.34 3.31 -13.92
CA SER A 45 11.45 4.01 -13.23
C SER A 45 11.69 3.54 -11.80
N ARG A 46 10.83 2.66 -11.27
CA ARG A 46 10.98 2.09 -9.93
C ARG A 46 11.94 0.89 -9.98
N HIS A 47 12.79 0.77 -8.97
CA HIS A 47 13.54 -0.48 -8.73
C HIS A 47 12.58 -1.66 -8.85
N LEU A 48 12.99 -2.74 -9.52
CA LEU A 48 12.23 -3.98 -9.70
C LEU A 48 11.73 -4.48 -8.34
N VAL A 49 10.53 -4.05 -7.96
CA VAL A 49 9.78 -4.54 -6.81
C VAL A 49 8.73 -5.44 -7.40
N THR A 50 8.86 -6.74 -7.15
CA THR A 50 7.84 -7.70 -7.56
C THR A 50 6.68 -7.57 -6.59
N MET A 51 5.59 -6.95 -7.04
CA MET A 51 4.34 -6.94 -6.28
C MET A 51 3.67 -8.31 -6.36
N ALA A 52 3.32 -8.85 -5.21
CA ALA A 52 2.45 -10.01 -5.12
C ALA A 52 1.10 -9.57 -4.52
N VAL A 53 0.04 -9.89 -5.25
CA VAL A 53 -1.34 -9.69 -4.77
C VAL A 53 -1.61 -10.71 -3.68
N MET A 54 -2.05 -10.26 -2.50
CA MET A 54 -2.53 -11.17 -1.46
C MET A 54 -3.93 -11.59 -1.83
N LYS A 55 -4.06 -12.70 -2.56
CA LYS A 55 -5.36 -13.25 -2.87
C LYS A 55 -5.79 -14.15 -1.74
N ASN A 56 -6.89 -13.81 -1.06
CA ASN A 56 -7.51 -14.66 -0.06
C ASN A 56 -8.34 -15.75 -0.74
N ASP A 57 -7.69 -16.52 -1.62
CA ASP A 57 -8.25 -17.77 -2.09
C ASP A 57 -8.12 -18.75 -0.93
N ARG A 58 -9.19 -18.88 -0.13
CA ARG A 58 -9.32 -19.77 1.06
C ARG A 58 -8.95 -21.25 0.81
N ALA A 59 -8.54 -21.60 -0.41
CA ALA A 59 -8.21 -22.94 -0.88
C ALA A 59 -6.73 -23.12 -1.29
N HIS A 60 -5.86 -22.13 -1.11
CA HIS A 60 -4.43 -22.29 -1.41
C HIS A 60 -3.60 -22.31 -0.13
N ALA A 61 -3.22 -23.53 0.28
CA ALA A 61 -2.27 -23.73 1.36
C ALA A 61 -0.93 -23.10 0.99
N VAL A 62 -0.59 -22.00 1.65
CA VAL A 62 0.76 -21.41 1.56
C VAL A 62 1.70 -22.32 2.35
N ASP A 63 2.68 -22.91 1.67
CA ASP A 63 3.70 -23.74 2.32
C ASP A 63 4.56 -22.88 3.25
N ILE A 64 4.62 -23.25 4.53
CA ILE A 64 5.32 -22.49 5.56
C ILE A 64 6.68 -23.15 5.81
N PRO A 65 7.80 -22.46 5.51
CA PRO A 65 9.12 -22.92 5.93
C PRO A 65 9.15 -23.21 7.43
N THR A 66 9.74 -24.33 7.83
CA THR A 66 9.77 -24.75 9.25
C THR A 66 10.40 -23.69 10.17
N GLU A 67 11.35 -22.91 9.65
CA GLU A 67 11.97 -21.80 10.38
C GLU A 67 11.02 -20.63 10.69
N LEU A 68 9.88 -20.52 9.99
CA LEU A 68 8.86 -19.49 10.20
C LEU A 68 7.78 -19.89 11.21
N VAL A 69 7.62 -21.18 11.50
CA VAL A 69 6.63 -21.70 12.45
C VAL A 69 6.68 -21.01 13.82
N PRO A 70 7.84 -20.71 14.44
CA PRO A 70 7.90 -20.02 15.73
C PRO A 70 7.37 -18.57 15.71
N PHE A 71 7.19 -17.97 14.53
CA PHE A 71 6.68 -16.61 14.36
C PHE A 71 5.17 -16.58 14.11
N MET A 72 4.48 -17.70 14.31
CA MET A 72 3.05 -17.86 14.12
C MET A 72 2.42 -18.49 15.36
N SER A 73 1.18 -18.08 15.67
CA SER A 73 0.36 -18.80 16.64
C SER A 73 -0.33 -20.00 15.99
N ALA A 74 -0.78 -20.96 16.81
CA ALA A 74 -1.45 -22.16 16.32
C ALA A 74 -2.80 -21.87 15.63
N THR A 75 -3.39 -20.70 15.87
CA THR A 75 -4.68 -20.26 15.31
C THR A 75 -4.52 -19.33 14.11
N GLU A 76 -3.27 -19.00 13.73
CA GLU A 76 -2.98 -18.13 12.60
C GLU A 76 -2.80 -18.92 11.32
N ILE A 77 -3.33 -18.37 10.23
CA ILE A 77 -3.25 -18.92 8.89
C ILE A 77 -2.30 -18.05 8.06
N PRO A 78 -1.29 -18.62 7.38
CA PRO A 78 -0.42 -17.85 6.50
C PRO A 78 -1.21 -17.38 5.26
N VAL A 79 -1.17 -16.08 4.99
CA VAL A 79 -1.81 -15.47 3.81
C VAL A 79 -0.76 -15.14 2.75
N TYR A 80 0.43 -14.74 3.18
CA TYR A 80 1.51 -14.34 2.29
C TYR A 80 2.87 -14.62 2.92
N ILE A 81 3.78 -15.20 2.14
CA ILE A 81 5.19 -15.39 2.52
C ILE A 81 6.04 -15.00 1.32
N ASN A 82 6.98 -14.08 1.53
CA ASN A 82 8.00 -13.78 0.52
C ASN A 82 9.29 -13.34 1.21
N LYS A 83 10.40 -13.36 0.47
CA LYS A 83 11.73 -13.07 0.97
C LYS A 83 12.47 -12.05 0.11
N ALA A 84 13.27 -11.21 0.77
CA ALA A 84 14.16 -10.26 0.13
C ALA A 84 15.28 -9.83 1.09
N ASP A 85 16.31 -9.14 0.59
CA ASP A 85 17.34 -8.51 1.43
C ASP A 85 16.83 -7.16 1.98
N LEU A 86 15.99 -7.20 3.00
CA LEU A 86 15.21 -6.05 3.49
C LEU A 86 16.05 -5.08 4.33
N GLU A 87 17.11 -5.56 4.97
CA GLU A 87 18.04 -4.74 5.75
C GLU A 87 19.35 -4.39 4.99
N GLU A 88 19.43 -4.74 3.70
CA GLU A 88 20.63 -4.60 2.86
C GLU A 88 21.89 -5.25 3.45
N THR A 89 21.72 -6.40 4.07
CA THR A 89 22.80 -7.17 4.71
C THR A 89 23.34 -8.29 3.81
N GLY A 90 22.73 -8.49 2.64
CA GLY A 90 23.02 -9.60 1.73
C GLY A 90 22.39 -10.93 2.16
N ARG A 91 21.58 -10.95 3.23
CA ARG A 91 20.83 -12.12 3.70
C ARG A 91 19.37 -11.99 3.30
N GLN A 92 18.68 -13.12 3.19
CA GLN A 92 17.26 -13.14 2.88
C GLN A 92 16.45 -13.06 4.18
N ASP A 93 15.72 -11.96 4.32
CA ASP A 93 14.73 -11.68 5.35
C ASP A 93 13.34 -12.07 4.82
N TYR A 94 12.38 -12.27 5.72
CA TYR A 94 11.01 -12.62 5.36
C TYR A 94 10.03 -11.50 5.66
N VAL A 95 9.04 -11.38 4.77
CA VAL A 95 7.75 -10.77 5.08
C VAL A 95 6.72 -11.88 5.14
N LEU A 96 6.04 -11.96 6.28
CA LEU A 96 4.97 -12.91 6.57
C LEU A 96 3.70 -12.12 6.86
N VAL A 97 2.61 -12.45 6.19
CA VAL A 97 1.27 -12.00 6.58
C VAL A 97 0.47 -13.18 7.06
N VAL A 98 -0.13 -13.02 8.23
CA VAL A 98 -1.05 -14.00 8.80
C VAL A 98 -2.44 -13.38 8.99
N GLY A 99 -3.46 -14.23 8.94
CA GLY A 99 -4.83 -13.90 9.34
C GLY A 99 -5.37 -14.96 10.30
N ALA A 100 -6.65 -14.84 10.66
CA ALA A 100 -7.38 -15.88 11.39
C ALA A 100 -8.52 -16.43 10.51
N GLU A 101 -8.95 -17.67 10.77
CA GLU A 101 -9.94 -18.40 9.94
C GLU A 101 -11.24 -17.62 9.71
N ASP A 102 -11.69 -16.87 10.71
CA ASP A 102 -12.93 -16.08 10.70
C ASP A 102 -12.68 -14.57 10.88
N SER A 103 -11.49 -14.08 10.51
CA SER A 103 -11.18 -12.65 10.60
C SER A 103 -10.61 -12.11 9.29
N GLU A 104 -11.06 -10.91 8.92
CA GLU A 104 -10.46 -10.14 7.84
C GLU A 104 -9.21 -9.37 8.31
N ASP A 105 -8.93 -9.36 9.61
CA ASP A 105 -7.73 -8.75 10.17
C ASP A 105 -6.48 -9.51 9.73
N LYS A 106 -5.51 -8.76 9.22
CA LYS A 106 -4.22 -9.27 8.79
C LYS A 106 -3.10 -8.66 9.62
N ILE A 107 -2.13 -9.48 9.98
CA ILE A 107 -0.93 -9.04 10.69
C ILE A 107 0.26 -9.19 9.76
N LEU A 108 0.87 -8.06 9.42
CA LEU A 108 2.15 -7.96 8.74
C LEU A 108 3.28 -8.19 9.74
N ARG A 109 4.18 -9.14 9.44
CA ARG A 109 5.41 -9.41 10.18
C ARG A 109 6.61 -9.29 9.26
N VAL A 110 7.64 -8.60 9.74
CA VAL A 110 8.97 -8.61 9.11
C VAL A 110 9.92 -9.36 10.04
N ILE A 111 10.61 -10.33 9.47
CA ILE A 111 11.47 -11.27 10.18
C ILE A 111 12.86 -11.20 9.54
N SER A 112 13.83 -10.66 10.27
CA SER A 112 15.20 -10.47 9.79
C SER A 112 16.08 -11.66 10.14
N ARG A 113 17.05 -11.97 9.27
CA ARG A 113 18.08 -12.97 9.53
C ARG A 113 19.36 -12.30 10.04
N ASP A 114 19.80 -12.69 11.22
CA ASP A 114 21.06 -12.19 11.78
C ASP A 114 22.29 -12.86 11.15
N ALA A 115 23.48 -12.42 11.54
CA ALA A 115 24.75 -12.94 11.02
C ALA A 115 25.01 -14.42 11.37
N SER A 116 24.35 -14.96 12.40
CA SER A 116 24.41 -16.38 12.75
C SER A 116 23.47 -17.25 11.89
N GLY A 117 22.63 -16.62 11.07
CA GLY A 117 21.59 -17.29 10.30
C GLY A 117 20.27 -17.43 11.07
N THR A 118 20.18 -16.92 12.31
CA THR A 118 18.99 -17.01 13.15
C THR A 118 17.97 -15.96 12.76
N LEU A 119 16.70 -16.36 12.64
CA LEU A 119 15.58 -15.46 12.38
C LEU A 119 15.12 -14.73 13.64
N LYS A 120 14.72 -13.46 13.51
CA LYS A 120 14.17 -12.63 14.59
C LYS A 120 13.02 -11.78 14.06
N LEU A 121 11.95 -11.68 14.84
CA LEU A 121 10.85 -10.76 14.55
C LEU A 121 11.33 -9.33 14.80
N VAL A 122 11.33 -8.49 13.76
CA VAL A 122 11.76 -7.09 13.84
C VAL A 122 10.59 -6.11 13.76
N LEU A 123 9.46 -6.54 13.20
CA LEU A 123 8.24 -5.75 13.07
C LEU A 123 7.01 -6.67 13.10
N SER A 124 5.96 -6.23 13.78
CA SER A 124 4.62 -6.84 13.71
C SER A 124 3.57 -5.73 13.76
N ARG A 125 2.66 -5.70 12.78
CA ARG A 125 1.64 -4.65 12.64
C ARG A 125 0.34 -5.18 12.08
N SER A 126 -0.78 -4.78 12.68
CA SER A 126 -2.14 -5.19 12.27
C SER A 126 -2.94 -4.08 11.58
N ASP A 127 -2.34 -2.91 11.38
CA ASP A 127 -2.99 -1.67 10.91
C ASP A 127 -2.43 -1.20 9.55
N VAL A 128 -1.76 -2.10 8.83
CA VAL A 128 -1.02 -1.80 7.59
C VAL A 128 -1.63 -2.46 6.36
N LEU A 129 -2.53 -3.41 6.56
CA LEU A 129 -3.17 -4.12 5.48
C LEU A 129 -4.66 -3.90 5.66
N MET A 130 -5.30 -3.39 4.62
CA MET A 130 -6.75 -3.32 4.63
C MET A 130 -7.33 -4.73 4.61
N CYS A 131 -8.44 -4.91 5.32
CA CYS A 131 -9.23 -6.13 5.29
C CYS A 131 -9.72 -6.43 3.87
N ASP A 132 -9.79 -7.72 3.54
CA ASP A 132 -10.43 -8.16 2.30
C ASP A 132 -11.94 -8.19 2.53
N GLY A 133 -12.70 -7.25 1.95
CA GLY A 133 -14.17 -7.26 1.98
C GLY A 133 -14.85 -6.19 2.84
N CYS A 134 -14.10 -5.27 3.44
CA CYS A 134 -14.62 -4.18 4.28
C CYS A 134 -15.40 -3.05 3.57
N GLY A 135 -15.54 -3.04 2.25
CA GLY A 135 -16.05 -1.85 1.53
C GLY A 135 -16.34 -1.99 0.03
N GLY A 136 -16.35 -3.19 -0.57
CA GLY A 136 -16.90 -3.37 -1.92
C GLY A 136 -16.34 -4.51 -2.76
N MET A 137 -16.42 -4.35 -4.08
CA MET A 137 -16.06 -5.36 -5.08
C MET A 137 -14.56 -5.41 -5.40
N ASP A 138 -13.85 -4.27 -5.27
CA ASP A 138 -12.44 -4.12 -5.65
C ASP A 138 -11.60 -3.72 -4.44
N GLU A 139 -11.37 -4.69 -3.56
CA GLU A 139 -10.63 -4.50 -2.33
C GLU A 139 -9.48 -5.48 -2.20
N GLY A 140 -8.39 -5.00 -1.63
CA GLY A 140 -7.30 -5.88 -1.28
C GLY A 140 -6.02 -5.14 -0.96
N SER A 141 -5.10 -5.92 -0.38
CA SER A 141 -3.74 -5.48 -0.11
C SER A 141 -2.75 -6.25 -0.97
N SER A 142 -1.68 -5.61 -1.39
CA SER A 142 -0.55 -6.25 -2.04
C SER A 142 0.75 -5.75 -1.43
N ILE A 143 1.74 -6.65 -1.37
CA ILE A 143 3.08 -6.32 -0.88
C ILE A 143 4.07 -6.56 -2.01
N GLY A 144 4.89 -5.53 -2.23
CA GLY A 144 6.08 -5.61 -3.07
C GLY A 144 7.34 -5.61 -2.22
N LEU A 145 8.26 -6.53 -2.48
CA LEU A 145 9.56 -6.55 -1.82
C LEU A 145 10.69 -6.27 -2.81
N GLY A 146 11.71 -5.55 -2.32
CA GLY A 146 12.97 -5.34 -3.03
C GLY A 146 14.12 -5.20 -2.03
N LYS A 147 15.34 -5.05 -2.54
CA LYS A 147 16.51 -4.85 -1.68
C LYS A 147 16.36 -3.54 -0.90
N GLY A 148 16.28 -3.64 0.43
CA GLY A 148 16.09 -2.51 1.31
C GLY A 148 14.69 -1.88 1.24
N THR A 149 13.72 -2.47 0.54
CA THR A 149 12.44 -1.81 0.26
C THR A 149 11.24 -2.70 0.51
N ILE A 150 10.20 -2.10 1.07
CA ILE A 150 8.87 -2.71 1.25
C ILE A 150 7.86 -1.74 0.63
N GLU A 151 7.08 -2.20 -0.32
CA GLU A 151 5.95 -1.47 -0.89
C GLU A 151 4.66 -2.13 -0.40
N ILE A 152 3.74 -1.32 0.12
CA ILE A 152 2.41 -1.74 0.55
C ILE A 152 1.41 -0.97 -0.30
N ARG A 153 0.54 -1.69 -0.99
CA ARG A 153 -0.55 -1.09 -1.77
C ARG A 153 -1.87 -1.61 -1.25
N ASN A 154 -2.76 -0.68 -0.92
CA ASN A 154 -4.11 -0.94 -0.47
C ASN A 154 -5.10 -0.35 -1.47
N ILE A 155 -6.10 -1.13 -1.83
CA ILE A 155 -7.19 -0.72 -2.72
C ILE A 155 -8.49 -0.87 -1.94
N GLN A 156 -9.33 0.15 -2.00
CA GLN A 156 -10.70 0.09 -1.51
C GLN A 156 -11.63 0.76 -2.51
N GLY A 157 -12.74 0.11 -2.84
CA GLY A 157 -13.73 0.70 -3.70
C GLY A 157 -14.82 -0.26 -4.13
N SER A 158 -15.73 0.31 -4.91
CA SER A 158 -16.79 -0.40 -5.61
C SER A 158 -16.68 -0.16 -7.11
N ALA A 159 -17.56 -0.80 -7.86
CA ALA A 159 -17.68 -0.60 -9.30
C ALA A 159 -17.88 0.88 -9.69
N SER A 160 -18.44 1.71 -8.81
CA SER A 160 -18.70 3.13 -9.10
C SER A 160 -17.60 4.10 -8.64
N GLY A 161 -16.58 3.61 -7.92
CA GLY A 161 -15.47 4.46 -7.47
C GLY A 161 -14.68 3.89 -6.29
N GLY A 162 -13.50 4.45 -6.06
CA GLY A 162 -12.61 4.01 -4.99
C GLY A 162 -11.28 4.77 -4.90
N ILE A 163 -10.41 4.24 -4.05
CA ILE A 163 -9.08 4.74 -3.73
C ILE A 163 -8.03 3.61 -3.78
N ASP A 164 -6.85 3.94 -4.30
CA ASP A 164 -5.66 3.10 -4.35
C ASP A 164 -4.50 3.87 -3.73
N VAL A 165 -4.01 3.40 -2.60
CA VAL A 165 -2.89 4.01 -1.87
C VAL A 165 -1.71 3.06 -1.90
N THR A 166 -0.61 3.52 -2.48
CA THR A 166 0.67 2.81 -2.51
C THR A 166 1.70 3.56 -1.67
N CYS A 167 2.26 2.91 -0.66
CA CYS A 167 3.33 3.43 0.18
C CYS A 167 4.62 2.64 0.00
N LEU A 168 5.71 3.34 -0.33
CA LEU A 168 7.04 2.76 -0.47
C LEU A 168 7.92 3.14 0.72
N PHE A 169 8.43 2.12 1.39
CA PHE A 169 9.36 2.25 2.50
C PHE A 169 10.76 1.81 2.10
N ARG A 170 11.77 2.53 2.60
CA ARG A 170 13.18 2.20 2.42
C ARG A 170 13.89 2.06 3.75
N TYR A 171 14.72 1.02 3.87
CA TYR A 171 15.54 0.77 5.04
C TYR A 171 16.63 1.83 5.20
N SER A 172 16.71 2.40 6.39
CA SER A 172 17.76 3.33 6.79
C SER A 172 18.75 2.61 7.70
N LYS A 173 20.00 2.47 7.25
CA LYS A 173 21.08 1.84 8.05
C LYS A 173 21.39 2.63 9.33
N THR A 174 21.20 3.95 9.29
CA THR A 174 21.46 4.84 10.42
C THR A 174 20.43 4.64 11.53
N SER A 175 19.14 4.67 11.19
CA SER A 175 18.06 4.52 12.18
C SER A 175 17.64 3.08 12.41
N ARG A 176 18.07 2.15 11.55
CA ARG A 176 17.66 0.73 11.53
C ARG A 176 16.14 0.55 11.42
N LEU A 177 15.50 1.40 10.60
CA LEU A 177 14.05 1.43 10.39
C LEU A 177 13.73 1.54 8.90
N TRP A 178 12.59 1.00 8.49
CA TRP A 178 11.98 1.27 7.19
C TRP A 178 11.21 2.59 7.27
N LEU A 179 11.67 3.58 6.50
CA LEU A 179 11.10 4.92 6.47
C LEU A 179 10.28 5.11 5.18
N LEU A 180 9.13 5.76 5.28
CA LEU A 180 8.30 6.12 4.14
C LEU A 180 9.07 7.11 3.26
N VAL A 181 9.28 6.76 1.99
CA VAL A 181 10.01 7.58 1.03
C VAL A 181 9.16 8.08 -0.13
N ASP A 182 8.08 7.37 -0.45
CA ASP A 182 7.12 7.76 -1.48
C ASP A 182 5.72 7.24 -1.12
N GLN A 183 4.70 8.01 -1.49
CA GLN A 183 3.29 7.63 -1.44
C GLN A 183 2.64 8.07 -2.73
N ALA A 184 1.89 7.17 -3.36
CA ALA A 184 1.00 7.48 -4.46
C ALA A 184 -0.44 7.22 -4.01
N THR A 185 -1.32 8.19 -4.22
CA THR A 185 -2.76 8.00 -4.04
C THR A 185 -3.45 8.22 -5.37
N PHE A 186 -4.25 7.25 -5.80
CA PHE A 186 -5.08 7.29 -6.99
C PHE A 186 -6.55 7.17 -6.59
N LEU A 187 -7.40 8.00 -7.18
CA LEU A 187 -8.84 8.02 -6.96
C LEU A 187 -9.53 7.72 -8.30
N TRP A 188 -10.65 7.00 -8.27
CA TRP A 188 -11.50 6.82 -9.44
C TRP A 188 -12.98 6.94 -9.08
N SER A 189 -13.79 7.36 -10.05
CA SER A 189 -15.25 7.42 -9.94
C SER A 189 -15.89 7.33 -11.33
N THR A 190 -17.00 6.61 -11.42
CA THR A 190 -17.81 6.48 -12.64
C THR A 190 -18.90 7.54 -12.75
N ASP A 191 -19.16 8.29 -11.68
CA ASP A 191 -20.19 9.33 -11.64
C ASP A 191 -19.71 10.67 -12.22
N VAL A 192 -18.46 10.71 -12.67
CA VAL A 192 -17.86 11.89 -13.29
C VAL A 192 -18.03 11.80 -14.82
N PRO A 193 -18.51 12.87 -15.49
CA PRO A 193 -18.73 12.87 -16.94
C PRO A 193 -17.51 12.38 -17.73
N GLN A 194 -17.75 11.65 -18.83
CA GLN A 194 -16.70 11.19 -19.75
C GLN A 194 -15.85 12.38 -20.21
N GLY A 195 -14.54 12.36 -19.89
CA GLY A 195 -13.59 13.45 -20.15
C GLY A 195 -13.05 14.12 -18.87
N GLU A 196 -13.71 13.91 -17.74
CA GLU A 196 -13.30 14.39 -16.42
C GLU A 196 -12.99 13.24 -15.44
N SER A 197 -12.77 12.01 -15.92
CA SER A 197 -12.39 10.88 -15.06
C SER A 197 -11.21 11.30 -14.19
N GLN A 198 -11.49 11.58 -12.92
CA GLN A 198 -10.57 12.22 -11.98
C GLN A 198 -9.44 11.26 -11.60
N THR A 199 -8.50 11.07 -12.53
CA THR A 199 -7.23 10.40 -12.31
C THR A 199 -6.32 11.39 -11.61
N SER A 200 -6.52 11.60 -10.31
CA SER A 200 -5.59 12.40 -9.52
C SER A 200 -4.60 11.45 -8.86
N VAL A 201 -3.40 11.36 -9.42
CA VAL A 201 -2.27 10.70 -8.76
C VAL A 201 -1.52 11.75 -7.94
N GLN A 202 -1.65 11.70 -6.62
CA GLN A 202 -0.84 12.54 -5.74
C GLN A 202 0.39 11.78 -5.29
N HIS A 203 1.57 12.32 -5.60
CA HIS A 203 2.85 11.84 -5.10
C HIS A 203 3.36 12.74 -3.97
N LYS A 204 3.77 12.11 -2.87
CA LYS A 204 4.42 12.77 -1.74
C LYS A 204 5.69 12.01 -1.40
N THR A 205 6.74 12.75 -1.06
CA THR A 205 8.08 12.21 -0.83
C THR A 205 8.47 12.27 0.64
N ALA A 206 9.60 11.66 1.02
CA ALA A 206 10.17 11.75 2.37
C ALA A 206 10.20 13.18 2.96
N LYS A 207 10.38 14.22 2.12
CA LYS A 207 10.38 15.62 2.55
C LYS A 207 9.02 16.08 3.08
N ASP A 208 7.93 15.55 2.52
CA ASP A 208 6.57 15.98 2.80
C ASP A 208 6.00 15.35 4.08
N PHE A 209 6.55 14.21 4.50
CA PHE A 209 6.08 13.46 5.67
C PHE A 209 6.97 13.64 6.91
N GLY A 210 8.23 14.02 6.72
CA GLY A 210 9.25 13.81 7.74
C GLY A 210 9.55 12.32 7.95
N ALA A 211 10.14 11.98 9.09
CA ALA A 211 10.54 10.60 9.40
C ALA A 211 9.33 9.75 9.85
N VAL A 212 8.60 9.20 8.89
CA VAL A 212 7.53 8.21 9.14
C VAL A 212 8.12 6.81 9.01
N SER A 213 8.04 6.02 10.08
CA SER A 213 8.54 4.65 10.09
C SER A 213 7.40 3.64 9.98
N LEU A 214 7.64 2.53 9.29
CA LEU A 214 6.74 1.38 9.25
C LEU A 214 6.53 0.75 10.65
N ALA A 215 7.48 0.94 11.58
CA ALA A 215 7.33 0.58 12.99
C ALA A 215 6.68 1.67 13.86
N GLY A 216 6.43 2.85 13.28
CA GLY A 216 5.95 4.03 14.00
C GLY A 216 4.43 4.14 14.08
N PRO A 217 3.88 4.85 15.08
CA PRO A 217 2.44 4.95 15.31
C PRO A 217 1.69 5.80 14.27
N LYS A 218 2.39 6.62 13.47
CA LYS A 218 1.79 7.57 12.52
C LYS A 218 1.48 6.98 11.14
N LEU A 219 1.68 5.69 10.94
CA LEU A 219 1.56 5.07 9.62
C LEU A 219 0.16 5.21 9.03
N PHE A 220 -0.87 5.11 9.89
CA PHE A 220 -2.26 5.15 9.48
C PHE A 220 -2.58 6.46 8.74
N GLU A 221 -2.12 7.61 9.24
CA GLU A 221 -2.40 8.94 8.70
C GLU A 221 -1.81 9.19 7.30
N HIS A 222 -0.88 8.35 6.86
CA HIS A 222 -0.19 8.53 5.59
C HIS A 222 -0.61 7.47 4.56
N CYS A 223 -0.83 6.23 5.00
CA CYS A 223 -1.04 5.12 4.08
C CYS A 223 -2.50 4.61 4.03
N PHE A 224 -3.41 5.19 4.81
CA PHE A 224 -4.79 4.71 5.01
C PHE A 224 -5.78 5.87 5.22
#